data_AF-A0A2S5B8Z1-F1
#
_entry.id   AF-A0A2S5B8Z1-F1
#
_cell.length_a   1.000
_cell.length_b   1.000
_cell.length_c   1.000
_cell.angle_alpha   90.00
_cell.angle_beta   90.00
_cell.angle_gamma   90.00
#
_symmetry.space_group_name_H-M   'P 1'
#
loop_
_entity.id
_entity.type
_entity.pdbx_description
1 polymer ?
#
loop_
_entity_poly.entity_id
_entity_poly.type
_entity_poly.pdbx_seq_one_letter_code
_entity_poly.pdbx_strand_id
1 'polypeptide(L)'
;MPPPPAKKARTTVSSSSFLDIKAQISKHEDDFNKSRQSGQPTVITGGVPRQQKKLPAWARQNKGLASRAAKDQVIYEEDVGQGKDPDQVRKHLERKAAVYQKIRKGKTGGLTEAQIDALLVDFDAHADGANFSGASDDDDDASSDVDESLTVPTRLIEPDRDEPDPAFAHDPLVEYTDEFGRARMVPRSEVPRGAPFRDPNAVEMQYHGVADQAQGEEIASGAFKPGEGPDPSNVYYGDQTSFPVYEPDPEVLARRAATLAAAAAAPLVSHYDASRENRTKGAGFYQFSGNEDERQAQMEALAREREETERRRREKEELGDAVKRKRESEVEERKRKIEAKRREVEEKRRRLKAAGDAAGSGTSAP
;
A
#
# COMPACT_ATOMS: atom_id res chain seq x y z
N MET A 1 -70.99 24.48 -31.13
CA MET A 1 -70.51 23.74 -29.95
C MET A 1 -70.70 22.25 -30.20
N PRO A 2 -69.65 21.41 -30.16
CA PRO A 2 -69.83 19.96 -30.19
C PRO A 2 -70.21 19.43 -28.79
N PRO A 3 -70.97 18.32 -28.68
CA PRO A 3 -71.44 17.78 -27.40
C PRO A 3 -70.33 17.04 -26.64
N PRO A 4 -70.42 16.93 -25.29
CA PRO A 4 -69.39 16.28 -24.48
C PRO A 4 -69.42 14.75 -24.64
N PRO A 5 -68.25 14.07 -24.54
CA PRO A 5 -68.17 12.62 -24.73
C PRO A 5 -68.73 11.84 -23.52
N ALA A 6 -69.43 10.75 -23.82
CA ALA A 6 -70.04 9.87 -22.83
C ALA A 6 -69.01 9.13 -21.94
N LYS A 7 -69.35 8.94 -20.66
CA LYS A 7 -68.51 8.27 -19.66
C LYS A 7 -68.45 6.75 -19.92
N LYS A 8 -67.24 6.18 -19.95
CA LYS A 8 -67.00 4.74 -20.17
C LYS A 8 -67.41 3.89 -18.95
N ALA A 9 -68.04 2.75 -19.20
CA ALA A 9 -68.47 1.79 -18.18
C ALA A 9 -67.27 1.09 -17.51
N ARG A 10 -67.41 0.77 -16.21
CA ARG A 10 -66.39 0.09 -15.40
C ARG A 10 -66.33 -1.39 -15.79
N THR A 11 -65.15 -1.87 -16.17
CA THR A 11 -64.87 -3.26 -16.57
C THR A 11 -64.85 -4.18 -15.35
N THR A 12 -65.60 -5.28 -15.40
CA THR A 12 -65.56 -6.36 -14.41
C THR A 12 -64.28 -7.18 -14.58
N VAL A 13 -63.51 -7.37 -13.50
CA VAL A 13 -62.22 -8.07 -13.53
C VAL A 13 -62.47 -9.58 -13.50
N SER A 14 -62.13 -10.27 -14.60
CA SER A 14 -62.21 -11.74 -14.72
C SER A 14 -61.05 -12.44 -13.96
N SER A 15 -61.27 -13.66 -13.46
CA SER A 15 -60.23 -14.48 -12.80
C SER A 15 -59.00 -14.75 -13.68
N SER A 16 -59.18 -14.79 -15.01
CA SER A 16 -58.09 -14.86 -15.98
C SER A 16 -57.21 -13.60 -15.98
N SER A 17 -57.80 -12.42 -15.73
CA SER A 17 -57.07 -11.15 -15.62
C SER A 17 -56.21 -11.09 -14.36
N PHE A 18 -56.60 -11.78 -13.27
CA PHE A 18 -55.79 -11.84 -12.06
C PHE A 18 -54.52 -12.67 -12.25
N LEU A 19 -54.60 -13.77 -13.00
CA LEU A 19 -53.42 -14.57 -13.34
C LEU A 19 -52.47 -13.80 -14.25
N ASP A 20 -53.01 -13.04 -15.21
CA ASP A 20 -52.21 -12.23 -16.12
C ASP A 20 -51.52 -11.06 -15.40
N ILE A 21 -52.22 -10.41 -14.45
CA ILE A 21 -51.62 -9.40 -13.58
C ILE A 21 -50.55 -10.02 -12.68
N LYS A 22 -50.78 -11.22 -12.14
CA LYS A 22 -49.78 -11.93 -11.32
C LYS A 22 -48.54 -12.28 -12.14
N ALA A 23 -48.72 -12.74 -13.37
CA ALA A 23 -47.63 -13.04 -14.30
C ALA A 23 -46.87 -11.77 -14.73
N GLN A 24 -47.57 -10.65 -14.91
CA GLN A 24 -46.93 -9.35 -15.17
C GLN A 24 -46.14 -8.87 -13.95
N ILE A 25 -46.70 -8.99 -12.74
CA ILE A 25 -46.01 -8.62 -11.50
C ILE A 25 -44.76 -9.46 -11.30
N SER A 26 -44.84 -10.79 -11.46
CA SER A 26 -43.66 -11.66 -11.31
C SER A 26 -42.58 -11.33 -12.34
N LYS A 27 -42.98 -11.06 -13.59
CA LYS A 27 -42.04 -10.62 -14.63
C LYS A 27 -41.37 -9.29 -14.26
N HIS A 28 -42.13 -8.33 -13.72
CA HIS A 28 -41.59 -7.06 -13.25
C HIS A 28 -40.67 -7.21 -12.03
N GLU A 29 -40.95 -8.14 -11.12
CA GLU A 29 -40.09 -8.48 -9.98
C GLU A 29 -38.78 -9.13 -10.44
N ASP A 30 -38.83 -10.05 -11.40
CA ASP A 30 -37.65 -10.68 -12.00
C ASP A 30 -36.79 -9.65 -12.73
N ASP A 31 -37.40 -8.78 -13.54
CA ASP A 31 -36.72 -7.67 -14.22
C ASP A 31 -36.12 -6.68 -13.21
N PHE A 32 -36.80 -6.43 -12.08
CA PHE A 32 -36.29 -5.59 -11.00
C PHE A 32 -35.10 -6.23 -10.28
N ASN A 33 -35.16 -7.51 -9.97
CA ASN A 33 -34.06 -8.23 -9.33
C ASN A 33 -32.83 -8.32 -10.26
N LYS A 34 -33.05 -8.51 -11.56
CA LYS A 34 -32.00 -8.56 -12.58
C LYS A 34 -31.37 -7.19 -12.84
N SER A 35 -32.17 -6.12 -12.83
CA SER A 35 -31.65 -4.73 -12.90
C SER A 35 -30.89 -4.34 -11.63
N ARG A 36 -31.33 -4.79 -10.45
CA ARG A 36 -30.61 -4.61 -9.18
C ARG A 36 -29.26 -5.34 -9.15
N GLN A 37 -29.20 -6.58 -9.63
CA GLN A 37 -27.94 -7.35 -9.72
C GLN A 37 -26.98 -6.81 -10.78
N SER A 38 -27.50 -6.26 -11.89
CA SER A 38 -26.68 -5.64 -12.95
C SER A 38 -26.27 -4.19 -12.65
N GLY A 39 -26.69 -3.62 -11.52
CA GLY A 39 -26.34 -2.26 -11.11
C GLY A 39 -26.90 -1.17 -12.03
N GLN A 40 -27.94 -1.46 -12.80
CA GLN A 40 -28.59 -0.53 -13.73
C GLN A 40 -29.85 0.05 -13.05
N PRO A 41 -29.86 1.33 -12.63
CA PRO A 41 -31.05 1.93 -12.04
C PRO A 41 -32.03 2.31 -13.16
N THR A 42 -32.89 1.38 -13.57
CA THR A 42 -33.99 1.69 -14.50
C THR A 42 -35.15 2.29 -13.73
N VAL A 43 -35.08 3.59 -13.44
CA VAL A 43 -36.28 4.37 -13.13
C VAL A 43 -36.94 4.71 -14.47
N ILE A 44 -37.91 3.90 -14.88
CA ILE A 44 -38.84 4.24 -15.96
C ILE A 44 -39.95 5.07 -15.34
N THR A 45 -39.76 6.39 -15.28
CA THR A 45 -40.86 7.34 -15.09
C THR A 45 -41.03 8.13 -16.40
N GLY A 46 -42.13 7.88 -17.11
CA GLY A 46 -42.55 8.72 -18.23
C GLY A 46 -42.10 8.32 -19.65
N GLY A 47 -41.73 7.06 -19.91
CA GLY A 47 -41.66 6.51 -21.27
C GLY A 47 -40.57 7.08 -22.20
N VAL A 48 -39.67 7.93 -21.72
CA VAL A 48 -38.53 8.46 -22.49
C VAL A 48 -37.23 7.92 -21.89
N PRO A 49 -36.36 7.23 -22.67
CA PRO A 49 -35.09 6.73 -22.16
C PRO A 49 -34.16 7.91 -21.84
N ARG A 50 -34.03 8.23 -20.55
CA ARG A 50 -33.06 9.24 -20.10
C ARG A 50 -31.67 8.61 -20.13
N GLN A 51 -30.75 9.25 -20.86
CA GLN A 51 -29.33 8.90 -20.89
C GLN A 51 -28.80 8.81 -19.44
N GLN A 52 -28.35 7.62 -19.03
CA GLN A 52 -27.84 7.39 -17.69
C GLN A 52 -26.58 8.21 -17.47
N LYS A 53 -26.64 9.13 -16.51
CA LYS A 53 -25.44 9.84 -16.05
C LYS A 53 -24.58 8.82 -15.30
N LYS A 54 -23.38 8.55 -15.81
CA LYS A 54 -22.37 7.74 -15.11
C LYS A 54 -22.23 8.27 -13.69
N LEU A 55 -22.25 7.38 -12.69
CA LEU A 55 -22.03 7.74 -11.30
C LEU A 55 -20.72 8.56 -11.17
N PRO A 56 -20.68 9.59 -10.31
CA PRO A 56 -19.48 10.39 -10.13
C PRO A 56 -18.31 9.51 -9.64
N ALA A 57 -17.07 9.93 -9.93
CA ALA A 57 -15.88 9.10 -9.73
C ALA A 57 -15.74 8.51 -8.32
N TRP A 58 -16.21 9.22 -7.30
CA TRP A 58 -16.20 8.80 -5.88
C TRP A 58 -17.31 7.79 -5.52
N ALA A 59 -18.36 7.67 -6.33
CA ALA A 59 -19.44 6.70 -6.15
C ALA A 59 -19.26 5.44 -7.02
N ARG A 60 -18.19 5.36 -7.82
CA ARG A 60 -17.86 4.18 -8.62
C ARG A 60 -17.09 3.20 -7.74
N GLN A 61 -17.56 1.96 -7.65
CA GLN A 61 -16.82 0.90 -6.96
C GLN A 61 -15.49 0.62 -7.69
N ASN A 62 -14.42 0.42 -6.92
CA ASN A 62 -13.09 0.11 -7.47
C ASN A 62 -13.13 -1.19 -8.29
N LYS A 63 -12.39 -1.21 -9.40
CA LYS A 63 -12.31 -2.38 -10.28
C LYS A 63 -11.74 -3.57 -9.52
N GLY A 64 -12.47 -4.69 -9.51
CA GLY A 64 -12.04 -5.94 -8.88
C GLY A 64 -12.30 -6.02 -7.37
N LEU A 65 -12.88 -4.99 -6.75
CA LEU A 65 -13.20 -5.01 -5.31
C LEU A 65 -14.32 -6.03 -5.02
N ALA A 66 -15.30 -6.17 -5.92
CA ALA A 66 -16.32 -7.22 -5.85
C ALA A 66 -15.72 -8.64 -5.98
N SER A 67 -14.72 -8.83 -6.86
CA SER A 67 -14.06 -10.13 -7.04
C SER A 67 -13.16 -10.49 -5.86
N ARG A 68 -12.57 -9.50 -5.17
CA ARG A 68 -11.81 -9.72 -3.93
C ARG A 68 -12.77 -10.01 -2.77
N ALA A 69 -13.83 -9.22 -2.62
CA ALA A 69 -14.87 -9.47 -1.63
C ALA A 69 -15.49 -10.87 -1.78
N ALA A 70 -15.72 -11.34 -3.01
CA ALA A 70 -16.23 -12.69 -3.27
C ALA A 70 -15.22 -13.81 -2.94
N LYS A 71 -13.91 -13.52 -2.99
CA LYS A 71 -12.86 -14.46 -2.56
C LYS A 71 -12.68 -14.48 -1.05
N ASP A 72 -12.84 -13.31 -0.42
CA ASP A 72 -12.71 -13.11 1.03
C ASP A 72 -14.02 -13.48 1.77
N GLN A 73 -15.08 -13.79 1.04
CA GLN A 73 -16.32 -14.28 1.62
C GLN A 73 -16.04 -15.66 2.22
N VAL A 74 -16.00 -15.70 3.56
CA VAL A 74 -15.83 -16.92 4.35
C VAL A 74 -16.95 -17.89 3.98
N ILE A 75 -16.57 -18.99 3.32
CA ILE A 75 -17.47 -20.10 3.03
C ILE A 75 -17.63 -20.86 4.35
N TYR A 76 -18.80 -20.76 4.96
CA TYR A 76 -19.11 -21.53 6.16
C TYR A 76 -19.38 -22.99 5.79
N GLU A 77 -19.16 -23.90 6.74
CA GLU A 77 -19.28 -25.36 6.56
C GLU A 77 -20.68 -25.82 6.14
N GLU A 78 -21.67 -24.94 6.14
CA GLU A 78 -23.04 -25.22 5.71
C GLU A 78 -23.25 -25.03 4.19
N ASP A 79 -22.31 -24.39 3.49
CA ASP A 79 -22.38 -24.07 2.05
C ASP A 79 -21.71 -25.13 1.13
N VAL A 80 -21.44 -26.34 1.65
CA VAL A 80 -20.69 -27.42 0.94
C VAL A 80 -21.31 -27.87 -0.38
N GLY A 81 -22.57 -27.51 -0.65
CA GLY A 81 -23.25 -27.81 -1.92
C GLY A 81 -22.69 -27.09 -3.15
N GLN A 82 -21.78 -26.12 -2.99
CA GLN A 82 -21.16 -25.37 -4.10
C GLN A 82 -19.62 -25.43 -4.10
N GLY A 83 -19.02 -26.20 -3.19
CA GLY A 83 -17.57 -26.42 -3.10
C GLY A 83 -17.06 -27.53 -4.04
N LYS A 84 -15.74 -27.73 -4.07
CA LYS A 84 -15.13 -28.92 -4.72
C LYS A 84 -15.66 -30.19 -4.05
N ASP A 85 -15.97 -31.22 -4.83
CA ASP A 85 -16.48 -32.50 -4.33
C ASP A 85 -15.71 -32.98 -3.08
N PRO A 86 -16.39 -33.26 -1.95
CA PRO A 86 -15.72 -33.62 -0.69
C PRO A 86 -14.88 -34.89 -0.83
N ASP A 87 -15.31 -35.83 -1.68
CA ASP A 87 -14.57 -37.05 -1.98
C ASP A 87 -13.28 -36.78 -2.75
N GLN A 88 -13.26 -35.75 -3.60
CA GLN A 88 -12.02 -35.33 -4.27
C GLN A 88 -11.07 -34.72 -3.25
N VAL A 89 -11.55 -33.89 -2.32
CA VAL A 89 -10.73 -33.31 -1.25
C VAL A 89 -10.10 -34.41 -0.39
N ARG A 90 -10.90 -35.39 0.03
CA ARG A 90 -10.42 -36.58 0.78
C ARG A 90 -9.33 -37.33 0.03
N LYS A 91 -9.54 -37.66 -1.24
CA LYS A 91 -8.52 -38.33 -2.07
C LYS A 91 -7.23 -37.53 -2.20
N HIS A 92 -7.29 -36.20 -2.27
CA HIS A 92 -6.09 -35.37 -2.31
C HIS A 92 -5.36 -35.34 -0.97
N LEU A 93 -6.11 -35.29 0.15
CA LEU A 93 -5.53 -35.36 1.49
C LEU A 93 -4.88 -36.72 1.75
N GLU A 94 -5.53 -37.82 1.37
CA GLU A 94 -4.97 -39.18 1.46
C GLU A 94 -3.67 -39.33 0.66
N ARG A 95 -3.65 -38.81 -0.58
CA ARG A 95 -2.42 -38.82 -1.41
C ARG A 95 -1.29 -38.02 -0.79
N LYS A 96 -1.59 -36.84 -0.23
CA LYS A 96 -0.60 -36.03 0.47
C LYS A 96 -0.09 -36.76 1.70
N ALA A 97 -0.97 -37.28 2.55
CA ALA A 97 -0.58 -38.04 3.74
C ALA A 97 0.35 -39.22 3.39
N ALA A 98 0.04 -39.96 2.32
CA ALA A 98 0.89 -41.04 1.83
C ALA A 98 2.28 -40.58 1.34
N VAL A 99 2.40 -39.36 0.77
CA VAL A 99 3.69 -38.76 0.38
C VAL A 99 4.47 -38.32 1.62
N TYR A 100 3.83 -37.62 2.57
CA TYR A 100 4.47 -37.20 3.82
C TYR A 100 4.98 -38.39 4.64
N GLN A 101 4.22 -39.48 4.73
CA GLN A 101 4.67 -40.71 5.40
C GLN A 101 5.87 -41.37 4.70
N LYS A 102 6.00 -41.22 3.38
CA LYS A 102 7.17 -41.73 2.65
C LYS A 102 8.40 -40.87 2.92
N ILE A 103 8.25 -39.54 2.87
CA ILE A 103 9.34 -38.59 3.18
C ILE A 103 9.81 -38.78 4.62
N ARG A 104 8.89 -38.90 5.59
CA ARG A 104 9.22 -39.20 6.99
C ARG A 104 9.93 -40.55 7.19
N LYS A 105 9.75 -41.50 6.27
CA LYS A 105 10.46 -42.79 6.27
C LYS A 105 11.77 -42.75 5.47
N GLY A 106 12.26 -41.56 5.11
CA GLY A 106 13.49 -41.36 4.31
C GLY A 106 13.35 -41.76 2.84
N LYS A 107 12.12 -41.95 2.33
CA LYS A 107 11.87 -42.26 0.93
C LYS A 107 11.42 -40.99 0.21
N THR A 108 11.98 -40.72 -0.95
CA THR A 108 11.76 -39.47 -1.71
C THR A 108 10.29 -39.21 -2.11
N GLY A 109 9.39 -40.18 -1.97
CA GLY A 109 7.93 -39.95 -2.12
C GLY A 109 7.48 -39.52 -3.51
N GLY A 110 8.38 -39.52 -4.50
CA GLY A 110 8.15 -38.98 -5.85
C GLY A 110 8.63 -37.54 -6.06
N LEU A 111 9.25 -36.91 -5.06
CA LEU A 111 9.93 -35.62 -5.17
C LEU A 111 11.44 -35.84 -5.41
N THR A 112 12.11 -34.88 -6.04
CA THR A 112 13.58 -34.91 -6.14
C THR A 112 14.20 -34.50 -4.82
N GLU A 113 15.40 -34.98 -4.50
CA GLU A 113 16.13 -34.64 -3.26
C GLU A 113 16.26 -33.11 -3.06
N ALA A 114 16.63 -32.36 -4.10
CA ALA A 114 16.65 -30.88 -4.04
C ALA A 114 15.28 -30.22 -3.78
N GLN A 115 14.17 -30.90 -4.10
CA GLN A 115 12.82 -30.42 -3.76
C GLN A 115 12.47 -30.74 -2.31
N ILE A 116 13.05 -31.80 -1.75
CA ILE A 116 12.91 -32.21 -0.35
C ILE A 116 13.72 -31.25 0.53
N ASP A 117 14.96 -30.92 0.14
CA ASP A 117 15.82 -29.96 0.84
C ASP A 117 15.24 -28.53 0.86
N ALA A 118 14.45 -28.19 -0.16
CA ALA A 118 13.74 -26.92 -0.23
C ALA A 118 12.48 -26.87 0.66
N LEU A 119 12.05 -28.00 1.25
CA LEU A 119 10.95 -28.02 2.19
C LEU A 119 11.41 -27.37 3.50
N LEU A 120 10.58 -26.49 4.06
CA LEU A 120 10.86 -25.81 5.33
C LEU A 120 10.93 -26.76 6.54
N VAL A 121 10.43 -28.00 6.38
CA VAL A 121 10.43 -29.02 7.42
C VAL A 121 11.57 -29.97 7.14
N ASP A 122 12.55 -30.00 8.04
CA ASP A 122 13.63 -30.97 8.02
C ASP A 122 13.11 -32.32 8.55
N PHE A 123 12.95 -33.29 7.66
CA PHE A 123 12.43 -34.62 7.99
C PHE A 123 13.52 -35.57 8.51
N ASP A 124 14.79 -35.26 8.27
CA ASP A 124 15.93 -36.10 8.63
C ASP A 124 16.47 -35.77 10.03
N ALA A 125 16.24 -34.53 10.51
CA ALA A 125 16.57 -34.11 11.88
C ALA A 125 15.89 -34.95 12.99
N HIS A 126 14.88 -35.76 12.67
CA HIS A 126 14.18 -36.62 13.64
C HIS A 126 14.70 -38.06 13.68
N ALA A 127 15.64 -38.45 12.81
CA ALA A 127 16.19 -39.81 12.77
C ALA A 127 17.39 -39.98 13.71
N ASP A 128 18.14 -38.91 13.99
CA ASP A 128 19.42 -38.98 14.67
C ASP A 128 19.34 -38.37 16.08
N GLY A 129 18.97 -39.20 17.07
CA GLY A 129 19.43 -38.96 18.45
C GLY A 129 18.39 -38.67 19.53
N ALA A 130 17.11 -38.96 19.34
CA ALA A 130 16.17 -39.07 20.45
C ALA A 130 15.82 -40.53 20.71
N ASN A 131 16.59 -41.18 21.58
CA ASN A 131 16.05 -42.22 22.47
C ASN A 131 14.95 -41.58 23.34
N PHE A 132 13.81 -41.23 22.75
CA PHE A 132 12.56 -41.18 23.50
C PHE A 132 12.13 -42.63 23.68
N SER A 133 12.68 -43.26 24.72
CA SER A 133 12.16 -44.53 25.21
C SER A 133 10.72 -44.30 25.66
N GLY A 134 9.77 -44.63 24.79
CA GLY A 134 8.35 -44.47 25.05
C GLY A 134 7.50 -45.10 23.96
N ALA A 135 7.38 -46.42 24.05
CA ALA A 135 6.37 -47.27 23.43
C ALA A 135 6.55 -47.65 21.95
N SER A 136 6.83 -48.94 21.81
CA SER A 136 6.35 -49.89 20.80
C SER A 136 5.08 -49.51 20.06
N ASP A 137 4.98 -50.03 18.83
CA ASP A 137 3.73 -50.43 18.19
C ASP A 137 2.71 -50.95 19.23
N ASP A 138 1.44 -50.64 18.99
CA ASP A 138 0.21 -51.01 19.73
C ASP A 138 -0.35 -49.97 20.74
N ASP A 139 -1.65 -49.71 20.54
CA ASP A 139 -2.68 -49.17 21.45
C ASP A 139 -2.81 -47.64 21.70
N ASP A 140 -3.93 -47.13 21.18
CA ASP A 140 -5.00 -46.40 21.90
C ASP A 140 -4.73 -45.15 22.76
N ASP A 141 -5.48 -44.10 22.41
CA ASP A 141 -6.22 -43.18 23.30
C ASP A 141 -5.52 -42.63 24.56
N ALA A 142 -5.00 -41.40 24.49
CA ALA A 142 -5.01 -40.49 25.64
C ALA A 142 -4.83 -39.03 25.22
N SER A 143 -5.91 -38.27 25.27
CA SER A 143 -5.88 -36.81 25.32
C SER A 143 -5.30 -36.34 26.66
N SER A 144 -4.17 -35.64 26.66
CA SER A 144 -3.83 -34.72 27.75
C SER A 144 -3.27 -33.43 27.16
N ASP A 145 -4.13 -32.41 27.14
CA ASP A 145 -3.80 -31.03 26.84
C ASP A 145 -2.97 -30.45 27.99
N VAL A 146 -1.65 -30.57 27.88
CA VAL A 146 -0.69 -29.97 28.79
C VAL A 146 -0.06 -28.78 28.06
N ASP A 147 -0.24 -27.58 28.59
CA ASP A 147 0.23 -26.32 28.01
C ASP A 147 1.77 -26.22 28.03
N GLU A 148 2.39 -26.59 26.91
CA GLU A 148 3.85 -26.60 26.70
C GLU A 148 4.47 -25.19 26.66
N SER A 149 3.68 -24.12 26.71
CA SER A 149 4.19 -22.73 26.65
C SER A 149 4.81 -22.23 27.97
N LEU A 150 4.69 -22.99 29.07
CA LEU A 150 5.19 -22.65 30.40
C LEU A 150 6.52 -23.32 30.78
N THR A 151 7.04 -24.23 29.96
CA THR A 151 8.30 -24.95 30.26
C THR A 151 9.49 -24.23 29.65
N VAL A 152 10.17 -23.39 30.44
CA VAL A 152 11.51 -22.87 30.08
C VAL A 152 12.52 -24.02 30.27
N PRO A 153 13.33 -24.37 29.26
CA PRO A 153 14.31 -25.45 29.39
C PRO A 153 15.39 -25.06 30.41
N THR A 154 15.23 -25.54 31.64
CA THR A 154 16.29 -25.56 32.66
C THR A 154 17.26 -26.68 32.31
N ARG A 155 18.52 -26.31 32.06
CA ARG A 155 19.62 -27.27 31.88
C ARG A 155 19.78 -28.03 33.19
N LEU A 156 19.50 -29.33 33.18
CA LEU A 156 19.67 -30.19 34.35
C LEU A 156 21.17 -30.35 34.61
N ILE A 157 21.67 -29.69 35.66
CA ILE A 157 22.97 -30.01 36.23
C ILE A 157 22.74 -31.23 37.10
N GLU A 158 23.17 -32.40 36.64
CA GLU A 158 23.22 -33.61 37.47
C GLU A 158 24.28 -33.44 38.56
N PRO A 159 23.94 -33.53 39.86
CA PRO A 159 24.92 -33.67 40.92
C PRO A 159 25.10 -35.17 41.14
N ASP A 160 26.14 -35.79 40.56
CA ASP A 160 26.72 -37.06 41.05
C ASP A 160 27.84 -37.53 40.11
N ARG A 161 28.97 -36.79 40.08
CA ARG A 161 30.29 -37.35 39.73
C ARG A 161 31.39 -36.61 40.49
N ASP A 162 31.84 -37.22 41.58
CA ASP A 162 33.04 -36.84 42.33
C ASP A 162 34.30 -37.22 41.55
N GLU A 163 34.65 -36.50 40.48
CA GLU A 163 35.98 -36.51 39.82
C GLU A 163 36.13 -35.17 39.05
N PRO A 164 37.18 -34.35 39.29
CA PRO A 164 37.39 -33.11 38.57
C PRO A 164 37.98 -33.38 37.17
N ASP A 165 37.12 -33.71 36.21
CA ASP A 165 37.52 -33.81 34.81
C ASP A 165 37.95 -32.42 34.25
N PRO A 166 39.03 -32.33 33.47
CA PRO A 166 39.55 -31.07 32.97
C PRO A 166 38.54 -30.42 32.01
N ALA A 167 38.19 -29.16 32.28
CA ALA A 167 37.22 -28.37 31.53
C ALA A 167 37.52 -28.34 30.02
N PHE A 168 36.90 -29.21 29.24
CA PHE A 168 36.78 -29.05 27.78
C PHE A 168 35.73 -27.95 27.53
N ALA A 169 36.00 -26.83 26.87
CA ALA A 169 36.62 -26.55 25.56
C ALA A 169 35.68 -25.69 24.67
N HIS A 170 34.44 -25.39 25.09
CA HIS A 170 33.44 -24.88 24.14
C HIS A 170 32.83 -23.49 24.40
N ASP A 171 33.22 -22.76 25.45
CA ASP A 171 32.83 -21.34 25.52
C ASP A 171 33.88 -20.47 26.26
N PRO A 172 34.78 -19.77 25.53
CA PRO A 172 35.77 -18.91 26.17
C PRO A 172 35.10 -17.70 26.83
N LEU A 173 35.66 -17.24 27.95
CA LEU A 173 35.29 -15.96 28.56
C LEU A 173 35.87 -14.80 27.74
N VAL A 174 35.03 -13.84 27.45
CA VAL A 174 35.32 -12.72 26.53
C VAL A 174 34.97 -11.40 27.20
N GLU A 175 35.75 -10.36 26.94
CA GLU A 175 35.43 -9.00 27.35
C GLU A 175 34.34 -8.42 26.44
N TYR A 176 33.15 -8.22 26.98
CA TYR A 176 32.01 -7.60 26.29
C TYR A 176 31.69 -6.23 26.90
N THR A 177 31.50 -5.21 26.05
CA THR A 177 31.02 -3.90 26.46
C THR A 177 29.50 -3.86 26.45
N ASP A 178 28.93 -3.84 27.65
CA ASP A 178 27.49 -3.75 27.89
C ASP A 178 26.90 -2.40 27.38
N GLU A 179 25.59 -2.31 27.24
CA GLU A 179 24.84 -1.12 26.79
C GLU A 179 25.11 0.16 27.61
N PHE A 180 25.59 -0.01 28.84
CA PHE A 180 26.02 1.08 29.73
C PHE A 180 27.50 1.48 29.56
N GLY A 181 28.20 0.95 28.55
CA GLY A 181 29.61 1.23 28.26
C GLY A 181 30.60 0.60 29.25
N ARG A 182 30.17 -0.38 30.05
CA ARG A 182 31.02 -1.08 31.03
C ARG A 182 31.53 -2.38 30.43
N ALA A 183 32.84 -2.64 30.53
CA ALA A 183 33.43 -3.91 30.14
C ALA A 183 33.17 -4.98 31.21
N ARG A 184 32.62 -6.13 30.80
CA ARG A 184 32.37 -7.29 31.67
C ARG A 184 32.88 -8.55 31.00
N MET A 185 33.38 -9.49 31.79
CA MET A 185 33.78 -10.82 31.33
C MET A 185 32.54 -11.72 31.26
N VAL A 186 32.18 -12.14 30.05
CA VAL A 186 30.96 -12.92 29.78
C VAL A 186 31.34 -14.08 28.83
N PRO A 187 30.74 -15.27 28.96
CA PRO A 187 30.93 -16.35 27.99
C PRO A 187 30.55 -15.88 26.57
N ARG A 188 31.29 -16.31 25.54
CA ARG A 188 31.08 -15.88 24.15
C ARG A 188 29.67 -16.17 23.64
N SER A 189 29.04 -17.26 24.10
CA SER A 189 27.65 -17.58 23.71
C SER A 189 26.59 -16.61 24.25
N GLU A 190 26.90 -15.88 25.32
CA GLU A 190 26.01 -14.90 25.96
C GLU A 190 26.19 -13.49 25.38
N VAL A 191 27.23 -13.26 24.57
CA VAL A 191 27.44 -12.00 23.87
C VAL A 191 26.38 -11.83 22.77
N PRO A 192 25.62 -10.72 22.75
CA PRO A 192 24.64 -10.47 21.69
C PRO A 192 25.27 -10.56 20.29
N ARG A 193 24.60 -11.25 19.37
CA ARG A 193 25.11 -11.45 18.01
C ARG A 193 25.33 -10.09 17.33
N GLY A 194 26.55 -9.86 16.87
CA GLY A 194 26.95 -8.61 16.19
C GLY A 194 27.50 -7.52 17.12
N ALA A 195 27.52 -7.76 18.43
CA ALA A 195 28.14 -6.83 19.37
C ALA A 195 29.66 -7.05 19.45
N PRO A 196 30.46 -5.98 19.53
CA PRO A 196 31.91 -6.10 19.59
C PRO A 196 32.33 -6.74 20.92
N PHE A 197 33.25 -7.71 20.83
CA PHE A 197 33.81 -8.39 21.98
C PHE A 197 35.32 -8.53 21.79
N ARG A 198 36.07 -8.69 22.88
CA ARG A 198 37.51 -8.90 22.85
C ARG A 198 37.88 -10.17 23.60
N ASP A 199 38.49 -11.12 22.89
CA ASP A 199 38.97 -12.37 23.48
C ASP A 199 40.35 -12.11 24.15
N PRO A 200 40.47 -12.11 25.49
CA PRO A 200 41.74 -11.78 26.16
C PRO A 200 42.80 -12.88 25.98
N ASN A 201 42.38 -14.11 25.67
CA ASN A 201 43.25 -15.26 25.41
C ASN A 201 43.54 -15.51 23.93
N ALA A 202 42.95 -14.72 23.01
CA ALA A 202 43.29 -14.81 21.60
C ALA A 202 44.68 -14.21 21.39
N VAL A 203 45.66 -15.07 21.09
CA VAL A 203 46.98 -14.66 20.60
C VAL A 203 46.75 -13.70 19.42
N GLU A 204 47.34 -12.51 19.44
CA GLU A 204 47.35 -11.58 18.30
C GLU A 204 48.02 -12.27 17.09
N MET A 205 47.23 -13.04 16.36
CA MET A 205 47.61 -13.58 15.07
C MET A 205 47.68 -12.41 14.10
N GLN A 206 48.91 -12.01 13.78
CA GLN A 206 49.21 -11.19 12.62
C GLN A 206 48.63 -11.90 11.39
N TYR A 207 47.49 -11.43 10.90
CA TYR A 207 46.93 -11.85 9.62
C TYR A 207 47.88 -11.38 8.51
N HIS A 208 48.82 -12.24 8.12
CA HIS A 208 49.42 -12.16 6.80
C HIS A 208 48.38 -12.55 5.76
N GLY A 209 48.06 -11.59 4.90
CA GLY A 209 46.95 -11.64 3.95
C GLY A 209 47.02 -12.85 3.03
N VAL A 210 45.93 -13.61 3.02
CA VAL A 210 45.55 -14.43 1.87
C VAL A 210 44.83 -13.50 0.91
N ALA A 211 45.55 -13.04 -0.10
CA ALA A 211 44.98 -12.39 -1.25
C ALA A 211 44.10 -13.40 -1.98
N ASP A 212 42.78 -13.16 -2.04
CA ASP A 212 41.91 -13.85 -2.99
C ASP A 212 41.19 -12.84 -3.88
N GLN A 213 41.16 -13.22 -5.15
CA GLN A 213 40.66 -12.45 -6.27
C GLN A 213 39.14 -12.62 -6.32
N ALA A 214 38.40 -11.69 -5.72
CA ALA A 214 36.97 -11.57 -5.97
C ALA A 214 36.56 -10.10 -5.97
N GLN A 215 36.18 -9.63 -7.16
CA GLN A 215 35.56 -8.32 -7.37
C GLN A 215 34.24 -8.29 -6.60
N GLY A 216 34.09 -7.39 -5.63
CA GLY A 216 32.85 -7.24 -4.88
C GLY A 216 32.96 -6.25 -3.73
N GLU A 217 32.49 -5.02 -4.01
CA GLU A 217 31.99 -4.00 -3.08
C GLU A 217 32.87 -3.62 -1.87
N GLU A 218 33.49 -2.44 -1.99
CA GLU A 218 34.05 -1.69 -0.88
C GLU A 218 32.96 -1.33 0.13
N ILE A 219 32.84 -2.12 1.19
CA ILE A 219 32.23 -1.64 2.43
C ILE A 219 33.28 -0.72 3.05
N ALA A 220 33.15 0.57 2.77
CA ALA A 220 33.95 1.64 3.39
C ALA A 220 33.64 1.71 4.90
N SER A 221 34.24 0.81 5.68
CA SER A 221 34.52 1.13 7.07
C SER A 221 35.64 2.16 7.04
N GLY A 222 35.39 3.35 7.59
CA GLY A 222 36.36 4.44 7.71
C GLY A 222 37.53 4.14 8.66
N ALA A 223 37.96 2.88 8.72
CA ALA A 223 39.12 2.45 9.49
C ALA A 223 40.35 2.65 8.61
N PHE A 224 41.17 3.62 9.02
CA PHE A 224 42.53 3.85 8.54
C PHE A 224 43.27 2.54 8.30
N LYS A 225 44.01 2.41 7.19
CA LYS A 225 44.87 1.25 6.94
C LYS A 225 45.84 1.09 8.11
N PRO A 226 46.09 -0.14 8.61
CA PRO A 226 47.04 -0.35 9.70
C PRO A 226 48.43 0.12 9.24
N GLY A 227 48.95 1.16 9.89
CA GLY A 227 50.23 1.81 9.57
C GLY A 227 50.12 3.21 8.93
N GLU A 228 48.91 3.69 8.61
CA GLU A 228 48.71 5.03 8.04
C GLU A 228 48.09 6.01 9.06
N GLY A 229 47.75 5.56 10.27
CA GLY A 229 47.32 6.46 11.36
C GLY A 229 48.47 7.32 11.90
N PRO A 230 48.19 8.47 12.54
CA PRO A 230 49.22 9.30 13.16
C PRO A 230 50.00 8.48 14.20
N ASP A 231 51.33 8.51 14.13
CA ASP A 231 52.20 7.77 15.05
C ASP A 231 51.81 8.05 16.50
N PRO A 232 51.70 7.02 17.37
CA PRO A 232 51.26 7.19 18.76
C PRO A 232 52.22 8.05 19.60
N SER A 233 53.42 8.34 19.08
CA SER A 233 54.38 9.28 19.65
C SER A 233 54.01 10.76 19.42
N ASN A 234 53.06 11.06 18.54
CA ASN A 234 52.55 12.40 18.27
C ASN A 234 51.29 12.76 19.08
N VAL A 235 50.81 11.86 19.95
CA VAL A 235 49.66 12.11 20.82
C VAL A 235 50.15 12.73 22.13
N TYR A 236 50.24 14.06 22.15
CA TYR A 236 50.46 14.81 23.38
C TYR A 236 49.15 14.90 24.18
N TYR A 237 49.09 14.21 25.32
CA TYR A 237 48.06 14.47 26.33
C TYR A 237 48.38 15.81 27.01
N GLY A 238 47.87 16.90 26.43
CA GLY A 238 47.93 18.23 27.04
C GLY A 238 47.02 18.37 28.26
N ASP A 239 47.18 19.48 28.97
CA ASP A 239 46.23 19.92 30.01
C ASP A 239 44.80 19.96 29.42
N GLN A 240 43.81 19.53 30.22
CA GLN A 240 42.43 19.20 29.80
C GLN A 240 41.63 20.36 29.18
N THR A 241 42.25 21.51 28.95
CA THR A 241 41.66 22.72 28.40
C THR A 241 42.00 22.97 26.92
N SER A 242 42.93 22.20 26.32
CA SER A 242 43.33 22.35 24.92
C SER A 242 43.15 21.05 24.14
N PHE A 243 42.03 20.93 23.42
CA PHE A 243 41.82 19.84 22.48
C PHE A 243 42.63 20.10 21.20
N PRO A 244 43.37 19.13 20.65
CA PRO A 244 44.00 19.29 19.35
C PRO A 244 42.90 19.44 18.29
N VAL A 245 42.73 20.66 17.79
CA VAL A 245 41.85 20.94 16.64
C VAL A 245 42.61 20.53 15.39
N TYR A 246 42.04 19.61 14.61
CA TYR A 246 42.64 19.20 13.34
C TYR A 246 42.62 20.37 12.36
N GLU A 247 43.80 20.90 12.06
CA GLU A 247 44.03 21.87 10.99
C GLU A 247 44.61 21.12 9.78
N PRO A 248 43.80 20.79 8.76
CA PRO A 248 44.31 20.12 7.56
C PRO A 248 45.30 21.02 6.81
N ASP A 249 46.32 20.40 6.22
CA ASP A 249 47.32 21.10 5.43
C ASP A 249 46.67 21.98 4.33
N PRO A 250 47.12 23.25 4.17
CA PRO A 250 46.52 24.20 3.23
C PRO A 250 46.60 23.70 1.78
N GLU A 251 47.61 22.91 1.44
CA GLU A 251 47.73 22.30 0.11
C GLU A 251 46.65 21.24 -0.14
N VAL A 252 46.29 20.46 0.86
CA VAL A 252 45.23 19.46 0.76
C VAL A 252 43.87 20.14 0.60
N LEU A 253 43.66 21.25 1.33
CA LEU A 253 42.47 22.08 1.16
C LEU A 253 42.39 22.69 -0.25
N ALA A 254 43.49 23.25 -0.75
CA ALA A 254 43.56 23.79 -2.11
C ALA A 254 43.30 22.73 -3.18
N ARG A 255 43.85 21.52 -3.04
CA ARG A 255 43.57 20.39 -3.97
C ARG A 255 42.11 19.99 -3.93
N ARG A 256 41.51 19.85 -2.74
CA ARG A 256 40.07 19.54 -2.60
C ARG A 256 39.18 20.64 -3.17
N ALA A 257 39.54 21.90 -2.96
CA ALA A 257 38.83 23.04 -3.54
C ALA A 257 38.92 23.01 -5.08
N ALA A 258 40.10 22.71 -5.64
CA ALA A 258 40.31 22.61 -7.07
C ALA A 258 39.53 21.44 -7.70
N THR A 259 39.48 20.27 -7.05
CA THR A 259 38.70 19.13 -7.55
C THR A 259 37.20 19.41 -7.49
N LEU A 260 36.72 20.04 -6.41
CA LEU A 260 35.32 20.47 -6.32
C LEU A 260 34.98 21.52 -7.37
N ALA A 261 35.86 22.50 -7.62
CA ALA A 261 35.67 23.50 -8.65
C ALA A 261 35.67 22.89 -10.05
N ALA A 262 36.56 21.93 -10.33
CA ALA A 262 36.59 21.19 -11.60
C ALA A 262 35.33 20.32 -11.79
N ALA A 263 34.88 19.63 -10.73
CA ALA A 263 33.64 18.85 -10.76
C ALA A 263 32.40 19.73 -10.95
N ALA A 264 32.37 20.93 -10.35
CA ALA A 264 31.30 21.91 -10.54
C ALA A 264 31.29 22.55 -11.93
N ALA A 265 32.47 22.69 -12.56
CA ALA A 265 32.60 23.20 -13.92
C ALA A 265 32.30 22.14 -15.00
N ALA A 266 32.40 20.86 -14.65
CA ALA A 266 32.03 19.77 -15.55
C ALA A 266 30.50 19.75 -15.76
N PRO A 267 30.00 19.58 -17.01
CA PRO A 267 28.58 19.43 -17.24
C PRO A 267 28.06 18.21 -16.47
N LEU A 268 26.92 18.39 -15.79
CA LEU A 268 26.20 17.32 -15.10
C LEU A 268 25.56 16.39 -16.15
N VAL A 269 26.37 15.58 -16.82
CA VAL A 269 25.93 14.61 -17.85
C VAL A 269 25.19 13.42 -17.21
N SER A 270 25.25 13.28 -15.88
CA SER A 270 24.53 12.24 -15.16
C SER A 270 23.04 12.59 -15.04
N HIS A 271 22.25 12.08 -15.98
CA HIS A 271 20.79 12.18 -15.94
C HIS A 271 20.17 11.23 -14.91
N TYR A 272 18.96 11.60 -14.48
CA TYR A 272 18.14 10.76 -13.61
C TYR A 272 17.78 9.42 -14.26
N ASP A 273 18.08 8.31 -13.58
CA ASP A 273 17.73 6.95 -14.00
C ASP A 273 16.71 6.32 -13.05
N ALA A 274 15.50 6.09 -13.56
CA ALA A 274 14.43 5.47 -12.78
C ALA A 274 14.76 4.06 -12.29
N SER A 275 15.64 3.32 -12.98
CA SER A 275 15.95 1.94 -12.62
C SER A 275 16.61 1.81 -11.26
N ARG A 276 17.31 2.87 -10.82
CA ARG A 276 18.01 2.96 -9.54
C ARG A 276 17.14 3.46 -8.39
N GLU A 277 15.92 3.91 -8.67
CA GLU A 277 14.99 4.40 -7.65
C GLU A 277 14.07 3.28 -7.16
N ASN A 278 14.10 3.03 -5.85
CA ASN A 278 13.27 2.06 -5.13
C ASN A 278 11.92 2.62 -4.63
N ARG A 279 11.66 3.91 -4.85
CA ARG A 279 10.41 4.58 -4.47
C ARG A 279 9.28 4.28 -5.46
N THR A 280 8.05 4.36 -4.97
CA THR A 280 6.86 4.22 -5.81
C THR A 280 6.64 5.45 -6.68
N LYS A 281 6.61 5.25 -7.99
CA LYS A 281 6.39 6.31 -8.97
C LYS A 281 4.90 6.58 -9.14
N GLY A 282 4.51 7.85 -9.06
CA GLY A 282 3.12 8.28 -9.15
C GLY A 282 2.53 8.16 -10.56
N ALA A 283 1.22 8.37 -10.67
CA ALA A 283 0.55 8.48 -11.97
C ALA A 283 1.08 9.71 -12.73
N GLY A 284 1.54 9.48 -13.97
CA GLY A 284 2.19 10.52 -14.78
C GLY A 284 3.72 10.51 -14.70
N PHE A 285 4.33 9.52 -14.04
CA PHE A 285 5.76 9.30 -14.16
C PHE A 285 6.15 8.96 -15.60
N TYR A 286 7.18 9.65 -16.12
CA TYR A 286 7.74 9.45 -17.45
C TYR A 286 9.27 9.43 -17.34
N GLN A 287 9.90 8.35 -17.79
CA GLN A 287 11.36 8.22 -17.81
C GLN A 287 11.91 8.67 -19.16
N PHE A 288 12.79 9.67 -19.14
CA PHE A 288 13.47 10.12 -20.34
C PHE A 288 14.60 9.15 -20.75
N SER A 289 14.93 9.15 -22.03
CA SER A 289 16.11 8.44 -22.54
C SER A 289 17.40 8.94 -21.86
N GLY A 290 18.39 8.06 -21.79
CA GLY A 290 19.76 8.41 -21.40
C GLY A 290 20.54 9.08 -22.54
N ASN A 291 20.08 8.95 -23.78
CA ASN A 291 20.66 9.63 -24.95
C ASN A 291 20.18 11.09 -24.97
N GLU A 292 21.11 12.04 -25.09
CA GLU A 292 20.80 13.48 -25.00
C GLU A 292 19.83 13.94 -26.10
N ASP A 293 20.07 13.54 -27.35
CA ASP A 293 19.23 13.94 -28.49
C ASP A 293 17.80 13.44 -28.35
N GLU A 294 17.63 12.18 -27.94
CA GLU A 294 16.31 11.57 -27.73
C GLU A 294 15.60 12.19 -26.52
N ARG A 295 16.34 12.47 -25.45
CA ARG A 295 15.82 13.16 -24.26
C ARG A 295 15.34 14.56 -24.63
N GLN A 296 16.11 15.31 -25.41
CA GLN A 296 15.72 16.64 -25.86
C GLN A 296 14.46 16.58 -26.74
N ALA A 297 14.40 15.65 -27.69
CA ALA A 297 13.21 15.44 -28.50
C ALA A 297 11.96 15.08 -27.66
N GLN A 298 12.14 14.24 -26.62
CA GLN A 298 11.07 13.90 -25.68
C GLN A 298 10.64 15.12 -24.84
N MET A 299 11.57 15.96 -24.40
CA MET A 299 11.26 17.20 -23.67
C MET A 299 10.49 18.20 -24.54
N GLU A 300 10.90 18.37 -25.80
CA GLU A 300 10.23 19.24 -26.76
C GLU A 300 8.81 18.74 -27.09
N ALA A 301 8.64 17.42 -27.25
CA ALA A 301 7.32 16.82 -27.45
C ALA A 301 6.39 17.09 -26.25
N LEU A 302 6.90 16.90 -25.03
CA LEU A 302 6.13 17.17 -23.80
C LEU A 302 5.79 18.66 -23.65
N ALA A 303 6.71 19.56 -24.02
CA ALA A 303 6.45 21.00 -24.03
C ALA A 303 5.31 21.36 -25.01
N ARG A 304 5.31 20.80 -26.21
CA ARG A 304 4.22 21.00 -27.19
C ARG A 304 2.87 20.51 -26.67
N GLU A 305 2.83 19.34 -26.04
CA GLU A 305 1.60 18.83 -25.42
C GLU A 305 1.10 19.75 -24.30
N ARG A 306 2.01 20.29 -23.47
CA ARG A 306 1.66 21.27 -22.45
C ARG A 306 1.04 22.52 -23.07
N GLU A 307 1.68 23.11 -24.06
CA GLU A 307 1.15 24.29 -24.78
C GLU A 307 -0.23 24.03 -25.37
N GLU A 308 -0.46 22.86 -25.97
CA GLU A 308 -1.79 22.49 -26.48
C GLU A 308 -2.84 22.37 -25.37
N THR A 309 -2.49 21.76 -24.24
CA THR A 309 -3.42 21.61 -23.11
C THR A 309 -3.72 22.93 -22.44
N GLU A 310 -2.72 23.82 -22.30
CA GLU A 310 -2.88 25.17 -21.79
C GLU A 310 -3.75 26.00 -22.73
N ARG A 311 -3.51 25.92 -24.03
CA ARG A 311 -4.35 26.58 -25.04
C ARG A 311 -5.81 26.11 -24.92
N ARG A 312 -6.06 24.80 -24.87
CA ARG A 312 -7.43 24.26 -24.71
C ARG A 312 -8.08 24.66 -23.39
N ARG A 313 -7.32 24.74 -22.29
CA ARG A 313 -7.83 25.21 -21.00
C ARG A 313 -8.22 26.67 -21.08
N ARG A 314 -7.36 27.51 -21.66
CA ARG A 314 -7.61 28.93 -21.87
C ARG A 314 -8.82 29.16 -22.77
N GLU A 315 -8.93 28.46 -23.91
CA GLU A 315 -10.09 28.55 -24.79
C GLU A 315 -11.40 28.19 -24.04
N LYS A 316 -11.38 27.15 -23.22
CA LYS A 316 -12.55 26.75 -22.43
C LYS A 316 -12.90 27.78 -21.35
N GLU A 317 -11.91 28.38 -20.70
CA GLU A 317 -12.08 29.44 -19.72
C GLU A 317 -12.66 30.70 -20.37
N GLU A 318 -12.09 31.14 -21.49
CA GLU A 318 -12.58 32.28 -22.27
C GLU A 318 -14.01 32.06 -22.77
N LEU A 319 -14.35 30.85 -23.22
CA LEU A 319 -15.73 30.47 -23.56
C LEU A 319 -16.65 30.52 -22.34
N GLY A 320 -16.21 30.00 -21.20
CA GLY A 320 -16.95 30.06 -19.93
C GLY A 320 -17.24 31.50 -19.51
N ASP A 321 -16.24 32.37 -19.59
CA ASP A 321 -16.34 33.79 -19.29
C ASP A 321 -17.22 34.54 -20.28
N ALA A 322 -17.16 34.20 -21.57
CA ALA A 322 -18.06 34.76 -22.57
C ALA A 322 -19.53 34.38 -22.29
N VAL A 323 -19.79 33.14 -21.91
CA VAL A 323 -21.14 32.67 -21.52
C VAL A 323 -21.61 33.38 -20.25
N LYS A 324 -20.74 33.54 -19.25
CA LYS A 324 -21.05 34.28 -18.02
C LYS A 324 -21.39 35.74 -18.31
N ARG A 325 -20.59 36.44 -19.12
CA ARG A 325 -20.85 37.83 -19.54
C ARG A 325 -22.17 37.98 -20.28
N LYS A 326 -22.50 37.06 -21.20
CA LYS A 326 -23.81 37.05 -21.88
C LYS A 326 -24.97 36.89 -20.89
N ARG A 327 -24.82 36.00 -19.91
CA ARG A 327 -25.83 35.80 -18.87
C ARG A 327 -26.00 37.03 -18.00
N GLU A 328 -24.91 37.71 -17.65
CA GLU A 328 -24.93 38.96 -16.89
C GLU A 328 -25.64 40.07 -17.65
N SER A 329 -25.35 40.26 -18.95
CA SER A 329 -26.05 41.25 -19.78
C SER A 329 -27.56 40.96 -19.89
N GLU A 330 -27.95 39.69 -20.06
CA GLU A 330 -29.38 39.31 -20.08
C GLU A 330 -30.06 39.59 -18.74
N VAL A 331 -29.37 39.36 -17.62
CA VAL A 331 -29.89 39.66 -16.28
C VAL A 331 -30.03 41.16 -16.08
N GLU A 332 -29.07 41.96 -16.53
CA GLU A 332 -29.16 43.43 -16.48
C GLU A 332 -30.31 43.97 -17.32
N GLU A 333 -30.50 43.46 -18.53
CA GLU A 333 -31.65 43.83 -19.37
C GLU A 333 -32.99 43.48 -18.70
N ARG A 334 -33.08 42.29 -18.08
CA ARG A 334 -34.26 41.89 -17.31
C ARG A 334 -34.49 42.82 -16.12
N LYS A 335 -33.44 43.18 -15.38
CA LYS A 335 -33.51 44.14 -14.26
C LYS A 335 -34.02 45.50 -14.76
N ARG A 336 -33.50 46.02 -15.86
CA ARG A 336 -33.96 47.28 -16.48
C ARG A 336 -35.45 47.23 -16.86
N LYS A 337 -35.89 46.13 -17.49
CA LYS A 337 -37.31 45.93 -17.85
C LYS A 337 -38.22 45.85 -16.61
N ILE A 338 -37.78 45.21 -15.54
CA ILE A 338 -38.53 45.12 -14.28
C ILE A 338 -38.61 46.48 -13.60
N GLU A 339 -37.50 47.24 -13.56
CA GLU A 339 -37.47 48.58 -12.99
C GLU A 339 -38.38 49.55 -13.75
N ALA A 340 -38.33 49.52 -15.08
CA ALA A 340 -39.23 50.31 -15.93
C ALA A 340 -40.71 49.98 -15.66
N LYS A 341 -41.06 48.68 -15.58
CA LYS A 341 -42.41 48.24 -15.22
C LYS A 341 -42.80 48.66 -13.80
N ARG A 342 -41.88 48.61 -12.83
CA ARG A 342 -42.14 49.09 -11.46
C ARG A 342 -42.45 50.58 -11.44
N ARG A 343 -41.65 51.40 -12.14
CA ARG A 343 -41.90 52.86 -12.26
C ARG A 343 -43.27 53.14 -12.87
N GLU A 344 -43.64 52.44 -13.95
CA GLU A 344 -44.95 52.62 -14.59
C GLU A 344 -46.12 52.25 -13.64
N VAL A 345 -45.98 51.16 -12.89
CA VAL A 345 -47.00 50.75 -11.90
C VAL A 345 -47.10 51.76 -10.76
N GLU A 346 -45.97 52.30 -10.30
CA GLU A 346 -45.93 53.31 -9.25
C GLU A 346 -46.55 54.64 -9.69
N GLU A 347 -46.28 55.07 -10.92
CA GLU A 347 -46.96 56.22 -11.54
C GLU A 347 -48.47 56.00 -11.66
N LYS A 348 -48.90 54.80 -12.10
CA LYS A 348 -50.33 54.43 -12.13
C LYS A 348 -50.96 54.45 -10.74
N ARG A 349 -50.28 53.92 -9.72
CA ARG A 349 -50.74 53.98 -8.33
C ARG A 349 -50.83 55.40 -7.81
N ARG A 350 -49.85 56.26 -8.12
CA ARG A 350 -49.87 57.67 -7.74
C ARG A 350 -51.02 58.43 -8.41
N ARG A 351 -51.29 58.16 -9.69
CA ARG A 351 -52.47 58.72 -10.41
C ARG A 351 -53.79 58.27 -9.78
N LEU A 352 -53.92 56.98 -9.45
CA LEU A 352 -55.12 56.45 -8.79
C LEU A 352 -55.32 57.04 -7.39
N LYS A 353 -54.24 57.21 -6.62
CA LYS A 353 -54.30 57.84 -5.29
C LYS A 353 -54.74 59.31 -5.40
N ALA A 354 -54.16 60.07 -6.32
CA ALA A 354 -54.57 61.46 -6.57
C ALA A 354 -56.04 61.57 -7.02
N ALA A 355 -56.54 60.61 -7.82
CA ALA A 355 -57.95 60.55 -8.19
C ALA A 355 -58.86 60.18 -7.01
N GLY A 356 -58.42 59.30 -6.11
CA GLY A 356 -59.12 58.96 -4.87
C GLY A 356 -59.21 60.12 -3.87
N ASP A 357 -58.11 60.87 -3.70
CA ASP A 357 -58.06 62.03 -2.81
C ASP A 357 -58.96 63.17 -3.34
N ALA A 358 -59.02 63.39 -4.66
CA ALA A 358 -59.91 64.37 -5.28
C ALA A 358 -61.40 64.01 -5.18
N ALA A 359 -61.74 62.71 -5.18
CA ALA A 359 -63.11 62.23 -4.97
C ALA A 359 -63.52 62.30 -3.48
N GLY A 360 -62.58 62.09 -2.55
CA GLY A 360 -62.82 62.17 -1.11
C GLY A 360 -63.01 63.60 -0.57
N SER A 361 -62.43 64.61 -1.21
CA SER A 361 -62.62 66.02 -0.83
C SER A 361 -63.94 66.65 -1.29
N GLY A 362 -64.77 65.91 -2.05
CA GLY A 362 -66.04 66.41 -2.62
C GLY A 362 -67.30 66.15 -1.77
N THR A 363 -67.21 65.41 -0.67
CA THR A 363 -68.36 64.95 0.14
C THR A 363 -68.30 65.39 1.60
N SER A 364 -67.83 66.62 1.86
CA SER A 364 -68.05 67.28 3.16
C SER A 364 -68.32 68.77 2.94
N ALA A 365 -69.58 69.12 2.78
CA ALA A 365 -70.09 70.48 2.95
C ALA A 365 -71.49 70.38 3.59
N PRO A 366 -71.83 71.34 4.46
CA PRO A 366 -72.63 71.15 5.69
C PRO A 366 -74.13 70.87 5.50
#